data_AF-A0A8D3A9L1-F1
#
_entry.id   AF-A0A8D3A9L1-F1
#
_cell.length_a   1.000
_cell.length_b   1.000
_cell.length_c   1.000
_cell.angle_alpha   90.00
_cell.angle_beta   90.00
_cell.angle_gamma   90.00
#
_symmetry.space_group_name_H-M   'P 1'
#
loop_
_entity.id
_entity.type
_entity.pdbx_description
1 polymer ?
#
loop_
_entity_poly.entity_id
_entity_poly.type
_entity_poly.pdbx_seq_one_letter_code
_entity_poly.pdbx_strand_id
1 'polypeptide(L)' 'MLRRKPTRLELKIDDTEEFESVKKELEAESGGGVGGSSVITSRAELINERIGYKPHPKPATLPTLFGSLQF' A
#
# COMPACT_ATOMS: atom_id res chain seq x y z
N MET A 1 -40.60 -30.73 -26.45
CA MET A 1 -40.38 -30.84 -24.99
C MET A 1 -40.20 -29.44 -24.41
N LEU A 2 -40.88 -29.12 -23.31
CA LEU A 2 -40.77 -27.79 -22.70
C LEU A 2 -39.54 -27.72 -21.77
N ARG A 3 -38.71 -26.69 -21.92
CA ARG A 3 -37.51 -26.48 -21.10
C ARG A 3 -37.81 -25.56 -19.92
N ARG A 4 -37.35 -25.93 -18.73
CA ARG A 4 -37.41 -25.07 -17.53
C ARG A 4 -36.36 -23.97 -17.59
N LYS A 5 -36.52 -22.98 -16.70
CA LYS A 5 -35.53 -21.91 -16.54
C LYS A 5 -34.29 -22.42 -15.78
N PRO A 6 -33.11 -21.84 -16.04
CA PRO A 6 -31.89 -22.13 -15.27
C PRO A 6 -32.06 -21.76 -13.80
N THR A 7 -31.34 -22.46 -12.93
CA THR A 7 -31.35 -22.18 -11.49
C THR A 7 -30.55 -20.91 -11.20
N ARG A 8 -31.10 -20.02 -10.38
CA ARG A 8 -30.40 -18.85 -9.84
C ARG A 8 -29.90 -19.17 -8.44
N LEU A 9 -28.62 -18.92 -8.18
CA LEU A 9 -28.04 -19.05 -6.83
C LEU A 9 -28.32 -17.77 -6.02
N GLU A 10 -28.60 -17.93 -4.74
CA GLU A 10 -28.87 -16.83 -3.81
C GLU A 10 -27.97 -17.00 -2.58
N LEU A 11 -27.40 -15.89 -2.09
CA LEU A 11 -26.51 -15.90 -0.94
C LEU A 11 -27.27 -16.21 0.34
N LYS A 12 -26.66 -17.03 1.20
CA LYS A 12 -27.20 -17.51 2.47
C LYS A 12 -26.39 -16.99 3.65
N ILE A 13 -26.96 -17.15 4.85
CA ILE A 13 -26.28 -16.78 6.09
C ILE A 13 -25.02 -17.64 6.28
N ASP A 14 -25.09 -18.91 5.89
CA ASP A 14 -23.99 -19.87 5.96
C ASP A 14 -22.75 -19.42 5.14
N ASP A 15 -22.94 -18.64 4.07
CA ASP A 15 -21.83 -18.12 3.26
C ASP A 15 -20.94 -17.13 4.05
N THR A 16 -21.44 -16.58 5.16
CA THR A 16 -20.66 -15.69 6.04
C THR A 16 -19.61 -16.44 6.87
N GLU A 17 -19.85 -17.72 7.17
CA GLU A 17 -18.91 -18.56 7.91
C GLU A 17 -17.65 -18.86 7.07
N GLU A 18 -17.81 -19.01 5.75
CA GLU A 18 -16.70 -19.14 4.81
C GLU A 18 -15.81 -17.88 4.83
N PHE A 19 -16.42 -16.70 4.84
CA PHE A 19 -15.69 -15.42 4.92
C PHE A 19 -14.90 -15.27 6.23
N GLU A 20 -15.50 -15.61 7.37
CA GLU A 20 -14.81 -15.54 8.68
C GLU A 20 -13.62 -16.51 8.74
N SER A 21 -13.70 -17.67 8.08
CA SER A 21 -12.58 -18.61 8.01
C SER A 21 -11.38 -18.05 7.25
N VAL A 22 -11.62 -17.42 6.09
CA VAL A 22 -10.58 -16.75 5.28
C VAL A 22 -10.00 -15.54 5.99
N LYS A 23 -10.86 -14.73 6.62
CA LYS A 23 -10.44 -13.58 7.43
C LYS A 23 -9.57 -14.03 8.59
N LYS A 24 -9.93 -15.11 9.28
CA LYS A 24 -9.16 -15.66 10.39
C LYS A 24 -7.82 -16.22 9.93
N GLU A 25 -7.74 -16.87 8.76
CA GLU A 25 -6.48 -17.32 8.18
C GLU A 25 -5.57 -16.14 7.85
N LEU A 26 -6.12 -15.09 7.22
CA LEU A 26 -5.39 -13.86 6.92
C LEU A 26 -4.93 -13.15 8.20
N GLU A 27 -5.78 -13.07 9.23
CA GLU A 27 -5.43 -12.51 10.55
C GLU A 27 -4.38 -13.34 11.30
N ALA A 28 -4.41 -14.67 11.17
CA ALA A 28 -3.42 -15.57 11.75
C ALA A 28 -2.07 -15.49 11.01
N GLU A 29 -2.07 -15.26 9.70
CA GLU A 29 -0.88 -14.93 8.93
C GLU A 29 -0.40 -13.49 9.23
N SER A 30 -1.31 -12.59 9.60
CA SER A 30 -1.05 -11.19 9.94
C SER A 30 -1.08 -10.91 11.45
N GLY A 31 -0.25 -11.60 12.23
CA GLY A 31 0.08 -11.23 13.63
C GLY A 31 0.82 -9.88 13.77
N GLY A 32 0.34 -8.84 13.09
CA GLY A 32 0.96 -7.54 12.96
C GLY A 32 0.32 -6.70 11.85
N GLY A 33 -0.80 -6.07 12.19
CA GLY A 33 -1.25 -4.85 11.53
C GLY A 33 -1.92 -5.03 10.16
N VAL A 34 -3.03 -4.32 10.02
CA VAL A 34 -3.30 -3.58 8.79
C VAL A 34 -2.08 -2.68 8.52
N GLY A 35 -1.07 -3.21 7.85
CA GLY A 35 0.21 -2.55 7.58
C GLY A 35 1.45 -3.32 8.06
N GLY A 36 1.95 -4.24 7.23
CA GLY A 36 3.29 -4.84 7.36
C GLY A 36 4.02 -4.72 6.03
N SER A 37 4.68 -3.60 5.74
CA SER A 37 6.10 -3.42 6.02
C SER A 37 6.98 -4.54 5.43
N SER A 38 7.02 -4.62 4.10
CA SER A 38 8.29 -4.96 3.45
C SER A 38 9.18 -3.72 3.58
N VAL A 39 9.93 -3.66 4.69
CA VAL A 39 10.92 -2.63 5.00
C VAL A 39 10.30 -1.28 5.37
N ILE A 40 10.84 -0.66 6.42
CA ILE A 40 10.55 0.71 6.89
C ILE A 40 11.06 1.76 5.88
N THR A 41 10.96 1.47 4.58
CA THR A 41 11.29 2.41 3.52
C THR A 41 10.12 3.33 3.34
N SER A 42 10.34 4.64 3.51
CA SER A 42 9.31 5.63 3.20
C SER A 42 8.80 5.39 1.76
N ARG A 43 7.52 5.71 1.48
CA ARG A 43 6.97 5.61 0.10
C ARG A 43 7.90 6.26 -0.94
N ALA A 44 8.60 7.33 -0.53
CA ALA A 44 9.61 8.00 -1.34
C ALA A 44 10.81 7.10 -1.67
N GLU A 45 11.35 6.35 -0.71
CA GLU A 45 12.46 5.42 -0.95
C GLU A 45 12.09 4.30 -1.93
N LEU A 46 10.90 3.71 -1.80
CA LEU A 46 10.40 2.70 -2.75
C LEU A 46 10.30 3.25 -4.18
N ILE A 47 9.84 4.50 -4.32
CA ILE A 47 9.75 5.17 -5.62
C ILE A 47 11.15 5.44 -6.16
N ASN A 48 12.07 5.94 -5.31
CA ASN A 48 13.44 6.26 -5.70
C ASN A 48 14.18 5.03 -6.24
N GLU A 49 14.04 3.88 -5.58
CA GLU A 49 14.61 2.61 -6.06
C GLU A 49 13.98 2.17 -7.38
N ARG A 50 12.64 2.24 -7.49
CA ARG A 50 11.92 1.83 -8.70
C ARG A 50 12.29 2.64 -9.95
N ILE A 51 12.59 3.93 -9.79
CA ILE A 51 12.94 4.82 -10.92
C ILE A 51 14.45 5.02 -11.07
N GLY A 52 15.29 4.35 -10.28
CA GLY A 52 16.74 4.52 -10.30
C GLY A 52 17.22 5.90 -9.82
N TYR A 53 16.39 6.63 -9.05
CA TYR A 53 16.74 7.94 -8.53
C TYR A 53 17.59 7.84 -7.26
N LYS A 54 18.70 8.57 -7.23
CA LYS A 54 19.61 8.65 -6.08
C LYS A 54 19.69 10.10 -5.62
N PRO A 55 18.92 10.51 -4.59
CA PRO A 55 18.93 11.88 -4.12
C PRO A 55 20.35 12.22 -3.64
N HIS A 56 20.96 13.23 -4.26
CA HIS A 56 22.21 13.77 -3.78
C HIS A 56 21.89 14.67 -2.57
N PRO A 57 22.59 14.53 -1.42
CA PRO A 57 22.47 15.50 -0.36
C PRO A 57 22.88 16.85 -0.94
N LYS A 58 21.92 17.78 -1.06
CA LYS A 58 22.26 19.15 -1.45
C LYS A 58 23.20 19.67 -0.36
N PRO A 59 24.42 20.14 -0.67
CA PRO A 59 25.22 20.82 0.32
C PRO A 59 24.35 21.97 0.85
N ALA A 60 24.31 22.15 2.17
CA ALA A 60 23.54 23.19 2.81
C ALA A 60 24.04 24.56 2.34
N THR A 61 23.54 25.01 1.19
CA THR A 61 23.76 26.37 0.70
C THR A 61 22.85 27.24 1.53
N LEU A 62 23.40 27.76 2.64
CA LEU A 62 22.85 28.92 3.30
C LEU A 62 22.54 29.96 2.21
N PRO A 63 21.38 30.65 2.23
CA PRO A 63 21.12 31.69 1.27
C PRO A 63 22.00 32.91 1.62
N THR A 64 23.26 32.89 1.19
CA THR A 64 24.05 34.12 1.09
C THR A 64 23.68 34.82 -0.22
N LEU A 65 22.44 35.33 -0.27
CA LEU A 65 22.00 36.26 -1.31
C LEU A 65 21.55 37.59 -0.70
N PHE A 66 22.03 37.91 0.50
CA PHE A 66 21.89 39.24 1.10
C PHE A 66 23.27 39.83 1.39
N GLY A 67 24.10 39.99 0.35
CA GLY A 67 25.50 40.37 0.55
C GLY A 67 26.25 41.00 -0.63
N SER A 68 25.63 41.23 -1.80
CA SER A 68 26.28 42.03 -2.85
C SER A 68 25.93 43.52 -2.68
N LEU A 69 26.49 44.16 -1.65
CA LEU A 69 26.56 45.61 -1.59
C LEU A 69 28.05 45.99 -1.53
N GLN A 70 28.56 46.42 -2.68
CA GLN A 70 29.86 47.09 -2.80
C GLN A 70 29.54 48.55 -3.12
N PHE A 71 30.07 49.45 -2.28
CA PHE A 71 29.98 50.91 -2.41
C PHE A 71 30.58 51.43 -3.71
#